data_AF-A0A9D6RBH3-F1
#
_entry.id   AF-A0A9D6RBH3-F1
#
_cell.length_a   1.000
_cell.length_b   1.000
_cell.length_c   1.000
_cell.angle_alpha   90.00
_cell.angle_beta   90.00
_cell.angle_gamma   90.00
#
_symmetry.space_group_name_H-M   'P 1'
#
loop_
_entity.id
_entity.type
_entity.pdbx_description
1 polymer ?
#
loop_
_entity_poly.entity_id
_entity_poly.type
_entity_poly.pdbx_seq_one_letter_code
_entity_poly.pdbx_strand_id
1 'polypeptide(L)'
;MSTSRTGMRAVLSLAFLTLQVAVPTVLLFGPRPARFGWQMFSAHTTAPAFAVEHADGSRALVDVDDYFAFRRGDLDPVVFDRLPVHLCRIDPTVVTVYERRPAETTIEAHPCR
;
A
#
# COMPACT_ATOMS: atom_id res chain seq x y z
N MET A 1 -5.24 5.69 -53.00
CA MET A 1 -6.56 5.61 -52.35
C MET A 1 -6.88 6.97 -51.76
N SER A 2 -7.81 7.71 -52.37
CA SER A 2 -8.24 9.02 -51.86
C SER A 2 -9.07 8.79 -50.60
N THR A 3 -8.48 8.99 -49.43
CA THR A 3 -9.21 8.93 -48.16
C THR A 3 -10.17 10.10 -48.13
N SER A 4 -11.46 9.81 -48.37
CA SER A 4 -12.55 10.75 -48.13
C SER A 4 -12.37 11.40 -46.76
N ARG A 5 -12.48 12.72 -46.68
CA ARG A 5 -12.38 13.47 -45.41
C ARG A 5 -13.32 12.89 -44.35
N THR A 6 -14.44 12.32 -44.77
CA THR A 6 -15.42 11.63 -43.92
C THR A 6 -14.87 10.32 -43.35
N GLY A 7 -14.14 9.54 -44.16
CA GLY A 7 -13.48 8.31 -43.72
C GLY A 7 -12.40 8.58 -42.68
N MET A 8 -11.60 9.63 -42.87
CA MET A 8 -10.58 10.03 -41.90
C MET A 8 -11.19 10.48 -40.57
N ARG A 9 -12.29 11.23 -40.61
CA ARG A 9 -13.03 11.64 -39.40
C ARG A 9 -13.61 10.44 -38.66
N ALA A 10 -14.20 9.49 -39.37
CA ALA A 10 -14.75 8.28 -38.77
C ALA A 10 -13.66 7.46 -38.05
N VAL A 11 -12.50 7.28 -38.68
CA VAL A 11 -11.36 6.57 -38.09
C VAL A 11 -10.86 7.27 -36.82
N LEU A 12 -10.70 8.60 -36.86
CA LEU A 12 -10.25 9.37 -35.69
C LEU A 12 -11.25 9.29 -34.53
N SER A 13 -12.54 9.42 -34.80
CA SER A 13 -13.58 9.30 -33.78
C SER A 13 -13.60 7.89 -33.16
N LEU A 14 -13.48 6.85 -33.99
CA LEU A 14 -13.45 5.47 -33.51
C LEU A 14 -12.21 5.22 -32.65
N ALA A 15 -11.04 5.71 -33.07
CA ALA A 15 -9.80 5.60 -32.30
C ALA A 15 -9.91 6.32 -30.96
N PHE A 16 -10.49 7.52 -30.93
CA PHE A 16 -10.69 8.29 -29.71
C PHE A 16 -11.64 7.59 -28.73
N LEU A 17 -12.77 7.07 -29.20
CA LEU A 17 -13.71 6.31 -28.38
C LEU A 17 -13.08 5.02 -27.85
N THR A 18 -12.32 4.33 -28.71
CA THR A 18 -11.62 3.10 -28.32
C THR A 18 -10.60 3.39 -27.22
N LEU A 19 -9.81 4.46 -27.36
CA LEU A 19 -8.81 4.85 -26.37
C LEU A 19 -9.45 5.17 -25.00
N GLN A 20 -10.58 5.88 -25.01
CA GLN A 20 -11.32 6.22 -23.80
C GLN A 20 -11.83 4.99 -23.03
N VAL A 21 -12.08 3.86 -23.70
CA VAL A 21 -12.54 2.63 -23.04
C VAL A 21 -11.36 1.71 -22.72
N ALA A 22 -10.45 1.54 -23.67
CA ALA A 22 -9.33 0.60 -23.55
C ALA A 22 -8.36 1.02 -22.45
N VAL A 23 -8.00 2.30 -22.35
CA VAL A 23 -7.03 2.77 -21.35
C VAL A 23 -7.54 2.54 -19.92
N PRO A 24 -8.77 2.96 -19.53
CA PRO A 24 -9.29 2.65 -18.21
C PRO A 24 -9.44 1.15 -17.98
N THR A 25 -9.87 0.38 -18.99
CA THR A 25 -10.03 -1.07 -18.87
C THR A 25 -8.70 -1.76 -18.56
N VAL A 26 -7.60 -1.35 -19.20
CA VAL A 26 -6.25 -1.87 -18.89
C VAL A 26 -5.81 -1.46 -17.49
N LEU A 27 -6.09 -0.21 -17.08
CA LEU A 27 -5.77 0.28 -15.74
C LEU A 27 -6.54 -0.44 -14.62
N LEU A 28 -7.66 -1.12 -14.91
CA LEU A 28 -8.36 -1.95 -13.92
C LEU A 28 -7.54 -3.15 -13.44
N PHE A 29 -6.56 -3.60 -14.24
CA PHE A 29 -5.67 -4.72 -13.94
C PHE A 29 -4.34 -4.30 -13.33
N GLY A 30 -4.03 -2.99 -13.29
CA GLY A 30 -2.86 -2.45 -12.62
C GLY A 30 -3.08 -2.19 -11.12
N PRO A 31 -2.01 -1.96 -10.35
CA PRO A 31 -2.12 -1.50 -8.97
C PRO A 31 -2.90 -0.17 -8.95
N ARG A 32 -4.01 -0.12 -8.19
CA ARG A 32 -4.91 1.04 -8.15
C ARG A 32 -4.36 2.08 -7.16
N PRO A 33 -3.78 3.21 -7.62
CA PRO A 33 -3.28 4.24 -6.71
C PRO A 33 -4.46 5.10 -6.28
N ALA A 34 -5.12 4.70 -5.18
CA ALA A 34 -6.22 5.38 -4.50
C ALA A 34 -7.46 5.76 -5.36
N ARG A 35 -8.65 5.49 -4.83
CA ARG A 35 -9.91 5.85 -5.50
C ARG A 35 -10.11 7.36 -5.42
N PHE A 36 -9.73 8.08 -6.46
CA PHE A 36 -10.03 9.51 -6.60
C PHE A 36 -11.54 9.72 -6.76
N GLY A 37 -12.23 9.89 -5.63
CA GLY A 37 -13.52 10.54 -5.53
C GLY A 37 -13.39 11.70 -4.55
N TRP A 38 -14.02 12.83 -4.84
CA TRP A 38 -13.99 14.04 -3.99
C TRP A 38 -14.53 13.83 -2.57
N GLN A 39 -15.03 12.64 -2.27
CA GLN A 39 -15.33 12.15 -0.93
C GLN A 39 -15.02 10.65 -0.84
N MET A 40 -13.83 10.27 -0.36
CA MET A 40 -13.68 9.05 0.47
C MET A 40 -12.25 8.91 0.98
N PHE A 41 -12.07 9.34 2.22
CA PHE A 41 -11.14 8.79 3.20
C PHE A 41 -11.47 7.30 3.51
N SER A 42 -11.81 6.46 2.53
CA SER A 42 -11.97 5.02 2.72
C SER A 42 -10.67 4.31 2.38
N ALA A 43 -9.60 4.80 2.98
CA ALA A 43 -8.29 4.27 2.77
C ALA A 43 -8.17 3.03 3.68
N HIS A 44 -8.67 1.90 3.22
CA HIS A 44 -8.53 0.60 3.90
C HIS A 44 -7.27 -0.08 3.39
N THR A 45 -6.11 0.45 3.76
CA THR A 45 -4.90 -0.38 3.82
C THR A 45 -4.83 -0.91 5.24
N THR A 46 -4.99 -2.22 5.41
CA THR A 46 -4.83 -2.85 6.72
C THR A 46 -3.35 -2.76 7.10
N ALA A 47 -3.04 -2.09 8.20
CA ALA A 47 -1.66 -2.01 8.69
C ALA A 47 -1.16 -3.41 9.13
N PRO A 48 0.16 -3.69 9.02
CA PRO A 48 0.74 -4.88 9.62
C PRO A 48 0.58 -4.86 11.14
N ALA A 49 0.49 -6.04 11.75
CA ALA A 49 0.52 -6.17 13.21
C ALA A 49 1.96 -6.39 13.67
N PHE A 50 2.35 -5.72 14.75
CA PHE A 50 3.69 -5.82 15.33
C PHE A 50 3.64 -6.31 16.77
N ALA A 51 4.62 -7.13 17.13
CA ALA A 51 4.88 -7.54 18.51
C ALA A 51 6.38 -7.43 18.79
N VAL A 52 6.75 -7.10 20.02
CA VAL A 52 8.13 -7.05 20.48
C VAL A 52 8.38 -8.14 21.50
N GLU A 53 9.58 -8.72 21.46
CA GLU A 53 10.12 -9.58 22.50
C GLU A 53 11.25 -8.85 23.20
N HIS A 54 11.17 -8.78 24.52
CA HIS A 54 12.16 -8.15 25.37
C HIS A 54 13.20 -9.17 25.84
N ALA A 55 14.34 -8.68 26.32
CA ALA A 55 15.45 -9.50 26.81
C ALA A 55 15.08 -10.39 28.02
N ASP A 56 14.01 -10.04 28.75
CA ASP A 56 13.45 -10.84 29.84
C ASP A 56 12.52 -11.98 29.35
N GLY A 57 12.33 -12.10 28.03
CA GLY A 57 11.44 -13.07 27.39
C GLY A 57 9.98 -12.65 27.37
N SER A 58 9.63 -11.48 27.90
CA SER A 58 8.27 -10.95 27.82
C SER A 58 7.94 -10.50 26.39
N ARG A 59 6.66 -10.58 26.03
CA ARG A 59 6.15 -10.17 24.72
C ARG A 59 5.04 -9.15 24.86
N ALA A 60 5.13 -8.07 24.10
CA ALA A 60 4.13 -7.01 24.07
C ALA A 60 3.62 -6.77 22.64
N LEU A 61 2.33 -6.48 22.51
CA LEU A 61 1.74 -6.01 21.26
C LEU A 61 2.07 -4.52 21.10
N VAL A 62 2.45 -4.13 19.89
CA VAL A 62 2.71 -2.74 19.54
C VAL A 62 1.46 -2.15 18.92
N ASP A 63 0.96 -1.06 19.49
CA ASP A 63 -0.07 -0.27 18.82
C ASP A 63 0.58 0.60 17.74
N VAL A 64 0.25 0.31 16.49
CA VAL A 64 0.80 1.01 15.33
C VAL A 64 0.30 2.47 15.27
N ASP A 65 -0.87 2.74 15.86
CA ASP A 65 -1.44 4.09 15.89
C ASP A 65 -0.61 5.06 16.75
N ASP A 66 0.21 4.56 17.69
CA ASP A 66 1.13 5.37 18.49
C ASP A 66 2.31 5.93 17.66
N TYR A 67 2.66 5.25 16.56
CA TYR A 67 3.79 5.60 15.71
C TYR A 67 3.37 6.30 14.41
N PHE A 68 2.19 5.97 13.91
CA PHE A 68 1.63 6.51 12.68
C PHE A 68 0.29 7.15 12.99
N ALA A 69 0.33 8.43 13.39
CA ALA A 69 -0.82 9.23 13.81
C ALA A 69 -2.09 8.94 12.99
N PHE A 70 -2.95 8.08 13.55
CA PHE A 70 -4.13 7.46 12.94
C PHE A 70 -3.80 6.75 11.64
N ARG A 71 -3.80 5.40 11.57
CA ARG A 71 -3.68 4.57 10.34
C ARG A 71 -4.29 5.22 9.08
N ARG A 72 -3.55 6.14 8.46
CA ARG A 72 -4.04 6.89 7.32
C ARG A 72 -3.81 5.99 6.13
N GLY A 73 -4.86 5.53 5.47
CA GLY A 73 -4.64 4.60 4.36
C GLY A 73 -4.07 5.26 3.09
N ASP A 74 -3.70 6.54 3.13
CA ASP A 74 -2.83 7.19 2.15
C ASP A 74 -1.33 6.97 2.44
N LEU A 75 -0.99 6.31 3.56
CA LEU A 75 0.38 5.91 3.85
C LEU A 75 0.84 4.83 2.86
N ASP A 76 1.98 5.07 2.25
CA ASP A 76 2.69 4.07 1.44
C ASP A 76 3.03 2.87 2.33
N PRO A 77 2.67 1.63 1.96
CA PRO A 77 2.99 0.43 2.74
C PRO A 77 4.47 0.29 3.10
N VAL A 78 5.37 0.82 2.27
CA VAL A 78 6.83 0.79 2.48
C VAL A 78 7.24 1.58 3.74
N VAL A 79 6.39 2.47 4.24
CA VAL A 79 6.67 3.22 5.48
C VAL A 79 6.73 2.28 6.69
N PHE A 80 5.95 1.20 6.71
CA PHE A 80 5.93 0.24 7.83
C PHE A 80 7.25 -0.54 7.95
N ASP A 81 8.00 -0.69 6.85
CA ASP A 81 9.33 -1.37 6.85
C ASP A 81 10.34 -0.66 7.76
N ARG A 82 10.09 0.60 8.11
CA ARG A 82 10.97 1.38 9.00
C ARG A 82 10.66 1.18 10.49
N LEU A 83 9.49 0.64 10.82
CA LEU A 83 9.06 0.50 12.21
C LEU A 83 9.94 -0.47 13.02
N PRO A 84 10.32 -1.67 12.52
CA PRO A 84 11.18 -2.58 13.29
C PRO A 84 12.51 -1.94 13.72
N VAL A 85 13.18 -1.24 12.80
CA VAL A 85 14.43 -0.53 13.09
C VAL A 85 14.22 0.61 14.08
N HIS A 86 13.06 1.28 14.03
CA HIS A 86 12.72 2.32 14.98
C HIS A 86 12.50 1.75 16.39
N LEU A 87 11.75 0.66 16.51
CA LEU A 87 11.47 -0.03 17.79
C LEU A 87 12.77 -0.50 18.46
N CYS A 88 13.67 -1.14 17.71
CA CYS A 88 14.98 -1.54 18.23
C CYS A 88 15.84 -0.35 18.71
N ARG A 89 15.63 0.85 18.15
CA ARG A 89 16.41 2.04 18.50
C ARG A 89 15.90 2.74 19.76
N ILE A 90 14.59 2.79 19.94
CA ILE A 90 13.96 3.53 21.04
C ILE A 90 13.96 2.74 22.35
N ASP A 91 13.91 1.41 22.27
CA ASP A 91 13.89 0.53 23.43
C ASP A 91 15.03 -0.51 23.34
N PRO A 92 16.13 -0.32 24.10
CA PRO A 92 17.27 -1.23 24.08
C PRO A 92 16.96 -2.58 24.75
N THR A 93 15.81 -2.73 25.40
CA THR A 93 15.40 -4.01 25.99
C THR A 93 14.78 -4.95 24.95
N VAL A 94 14.37 -4.44 23.78
CA VAL A 94 13.79 -5.25 22.71
C VAL A 94 14.89 -6.03 21.98
N VAL A 95 14.72 -7.35 21.90
CA VAL A 95 15.66 -8.26 21.24
C VAL A 95 15.17 -8.72 19.87
N THR A 96 13.85 -8.80 19.66
CA THR A 96 13.26 -9.20 18.38
C THR A 96 11.92 -8.49 18.17
N VAL A 97 11.69 -8.01 16.94
CA VAL A 97 10.41 -7.48 16.49
C VAL A 97 9.77 -8.48 15.54
N TYR A 98 8.54 -8.88 15.82
CA TYR A 98 7.73 -9.73 14.96
C TYR A 98 6.75 -8.89 14.16
N GLU A 99 6.69 -9.13 12.85
CA GLU A 99 5.78 -8.47 11.93
C GLU A 99 4.85 -9.50 11.28
N ARG A 100 3.55 -9.19 11.23
CA ARG A 100 2.56 -9.97 10.47
C ARG A 100 1.83 -9.08 9.49
N ARG A 101 2.10 -9.28 8.20
CA ARG A 101 1.41 -8.58 7.11
C ARG A 101 0.04 -9.20 6.82
N PRO A 102 -1.00 -8.42 6.49
CA PRO A 102 -2.33 -8.97 6.23
C PRO A 102 -2.41 -9.88 5.00
N ALA A 103 -1.53 -9.68 4.01
CA ALA A 103 -1.50 -10.46 2.78
C ALA A 103 -0.75 -11.79 2.92
N GLU A 104 -0.01 -11.99 4.01
CA GLU A 104 0.90 -13.11 4.22
C GLU A 104 0.51 -13.90 5.47
N THR A 105 0.68 -15.22 5.41
CA THR A 105 0.45 -16.10 6.56
C THR A 105 1.69 -16.28 7.43
N THR A 106 2.85 -15.84 6.92
CA THR A 106 4.13 -15.89 7.61
C THR A 106 4.32 -14.70 8.55
N ILE A 107 4.93 -14.97 9.69
CA ILE A 107 5.39 -13.93 10.63
C ILE A 107 6.87 -13.73 10.34
N GLU A 108 7.24 -12.50 10.02
CA GLU A 108 8.64 -12.12 9.85
C GLU A 108 9.24 -11.74 11.21
N ALA A 109 10.48 -12.16 11.45
CA ALA A 109 11.20 -11.85 12.67
C ALA A 109 12.41 -10.97 12.35
N HIS A 110 12.46 -9.80 12.98
CA HIS A 110 13.49 -8.78 12.80
C HIS A 110 14.31 -8.68 14.09
N PRO A 111 15.50 -9.32 14.16
CA PRO A 111 16.34 -9.28 15.35
C PRO A 111 16.97 -7.89 15.52
N CYS A 112 16.90 -7.35 16.74
CA CYS A 112 17.63 -6.14 17.11
C CYS A 112 19.09 -6.52 17.36
N ARG A 113 20.00 -6.04 16.51
CA ARG A 113 21.46 -6.27 16.63
C ARG A 113 22.16 -5.07 17.22
#